data_AF-A0A0N1AHI8-F1
#
_entry.id   AF-A0A0N1AHI8-F1
#
_cell.length_a   1.000
_cell.length_b   1.000
_cell.length_c   1.000
_cell.angle_alpha   90.00
_cell.angle_beta   90.00
_cell.angle_gamma   90.00
#
_symmetry.space_group_name_H-M   'P 1'
#
loop_
_entity.id
_entity.type
_entity.pdbx_description
1 polymer ?
#
loop_
_entity_poly.entity_id
_entity_poly.type
_entity_poly.pdbx_seq_one_letter_code
_entity_poly.pdbx_strand_id
1 'polypeptide(L)'
;MERLLVLRLDTIGVTAEAQLNGVPLARCGPGGGAVTVPIHEYTLSGANDLQLVIQPPLPGKPAAPAPLLSDGQRGASLRLLLPRIGQLAHPENARTLAQIDWAPAAGEVTEMPATLRQTVELPIAFPRWRWFDAPLVPEPETLLPQAASYLQGLALGLARGDPEPLVLAARLRFEELAQAYQRAMADDVGRLRLQVQQWHAKAPLKPPMPTLETLRLRPLAGGRLLECLAPDGQPALHSPVAGGGRIAWPLRLAVIEGRFYVIR
;
A
#
# COMPACT_ATOMS: atom_id res chain seq x y z
N MET A 1 22.57 -4.11 -0.67
CA MET A 1 22.33 -2.77 -0.08
C MET A 1 21.54 -2.96 1.22
N GLU A 2 22.18 -2.90 2.39
CA GLU A 2 21.56 -3.24 3.70
C GLU A 2 21.14 -1.99 4.51
N ARG A 3 20.44 -1.04 3.88
CA ARG A 3 19.84 0.08 4.62
C ARG A 3 18.34 0.00 4.49
N LEU A 4 17.72 -0.51 5.55
CA LEU A 4 16.27 -0.63 5.65
C LEU A 4 15.72 0.73 6.08
N LEU A 5 14.86 1.34 5.27
CA LEU A 5 14.04 2.46 5.69
C LEU A 5 12.63 1.94 5.94
N VAL A 6 12.09 2.23 7.13
CA VAL A 6 10.77 1.74 7.53
C VAL A 6 9.87 2.89 7.97
N LEU A 7 8.59 2.70 7.74
CA LEU A 7 7.52 3.51 8.28
C LEU A 7 6.85 2.69 9.37
N ARG A 8 6.62 3.32 10.53
CA ARG A 8 5.87 2.74 11.63
C ARG A 8 4.64 3.60 11.92
N LEU A 9 3.48 2.97 12.00
CA LEU A 9 2.23 3.59 12.42
C LEU A 9 1.75 2.88 13.68
N ASP A 10 1.55 3.65 14.74
CA ASP A 10 0.95 3.22 16.00
C ASP A 10 -0.43 3.91 16.15
N THR A 11 -1.46 3.19 16.57
CA THR A 11 -2.80 3.78 16.83
C THR A 11 -3.43 3.29 18.13
N ILE A 12 -4.35 4.10 18.66
CA ILE A 12 -5.25 3.76 19.76
C ILE A 12 -6.58 4.47 19.56
N GLY A 13 -7.70 3.74 19.70
CA GLY A 13 -9.06 4.31 19.65
C GLY A 13 -9.47 4.95 18.32
N VAL A 14 -8.66 4.83 17.27
CA VAL A 14 -8.89 5.46 15.97
C VAL A 14 -8.34 4.62 14.81
N THR A 15 -8.99 4.72 13.65
CA THR A 15 -8.40 4.22 12.41
C THR A 15 -7.46 5.27 11.85
N ALA A 16 -6.24 4.90 11.48
CA ALA A 16 -5.32 5.80 10.78
C ALA A 16 -4.64 5.09 9.62
N GLU A 17 -4.26 5.87 8.60
CA GLU A 17 -3.48 5.43 7.45
C GLU A 17 -2.24 6.31 7.34
N ALA A 18 -1.10 5.68 7.13
CA ALA A 18 0.16 6.36 6.87
C ALA A 18 0.45 6.34 5.37
N GLN A 19 0.77 7.51 4.82
CA GLN A 19 1.09 7.69 3.41
C GLN A 19 2.48 8.29 3.24
N LEU A 20 3.14 7.90 2.15
CA LEU A 20 4.39 8.49 1.69
C LEU A 20 4.24 8.82 0.20
N ASN A 21 4.51 10.06 -0.17
CA ASN A 21 4.43 10.56 -1.55
C ASN A 21 3.07 10.26 -2.22
N GLY A 22 1.98 10.42 -1.46
CA GLY A 22 0.62 10.11 -1.90
C GLY A 22 0.32 8.62 -2.08
N VAL A 23 1.15 7.73 -1.53
CA VAL A 23 0.95 6.28 -1.53
C VAL A 23 0.70 5.78 -0.10
N PRO A 24 -0.44 5.13 0.17
CA PRO A 24 -0.76 4.56 1.49
C PRO A 24 0.04 3.27 1.72
N LEU A 25 0.78 3.20 2.82
CA LEU A 25 1.70 2.07 3.08
C LEU A 25 1.30 1.22 4.27
N ALA A 26 0.55 1.80 5.20
CA ALA A 26 0.12 1.16 6.43
C ALA A 26 -1.23 1.70 6.87
N ARG A 27 -2.08 0.83 7.42
CA ARG A 27 -3.36 1.20 8.03
C ARG A 27 -3.57 0.38 9.30
N CYS A 28 -3.93 1.06 10.38
CA CYS A 28 -4.30 0.43 11.65
C CYS A 28 -5.75 0.79 11.98
N GLY A 29 -6.48 -0.19 12.51
CA GLY A 29 -7.87 -0.01 12.92
C GLY A 29 -8.01 0.59 14.32
N PRO A 30 -9.25 0.82 14.79
CA PRO A 30 -9.53 1.45 16.07
C PRO A 30 -9.19 0.58 17.28
N GLY A 31 -9.05 -0.75 17.09
CA GLY A 31 -8.56 -1.67 18.10
C GLY A 31 -7.09 -1.43 18.51
N GLY A 32 -6.42 -0.50 17.81
CA GLY A 32 -5.06 -0.09 18.10
C GLY A 32 -4.00 -1.07 17.59
N GLY A 33 -2.79 -0.84 18.06
CA GLY A 33 -1.62 -1.64 17.71
C GLY A 33 -0.63 -0.87 16.85
N ALA A 34 0.35 -1.61 16.31
CA ALA A 34 1.42 -1.03 15.52
C ALA A 34 1.68 -1.85 14.27
N VAL A 35 1.92 -1.17 13.15
CA VAL A 35 2.37 -1.78 11.91
C VAL A 35 3.67 -1.11 11.47
N THR A 36 4.62 -1.92 11.01
CA THR A 36 5.90 -1.45 10.51
C THR A 36 6.14 -2.04 9.13
N VAL A 37 6.40 -1.18 8.15
CA VAL A 37 6.56 -1.57 6.74
C VAL A 37 7.84 -0.98 6.15
N PRO A 38 8.58 -1.73 5.31
CA PRO A 38 9.68 -1.16 4.54
C PRO A 38 9.13 -0.22 3.44
N ILE A 39 9.78 0.92 3.22
CA ILE A 39 9.21 1.97 2.35
C ILE A 39 10.14 2.52 1.27
N HIS A 40 11.38 2.05 1.20
CA HIS A 40 12.37 2.54 0.23
C HIS A 40 11.85 2.51 -1.23
N GLU A 41 10.97 1.57 -1.59
CA GLU A 41 10.32 1.48 -2.91
C GLU A 41 9.38 2.63 -3.26
N TYR A 42 9.06 3.48 -2.28
CA TYR A 42 8.13 4.61 -2.37
C TYR A 42 8.81 5.95 -2.08
N THR A 43 10.12 5.95 -1.90
CA THR A 43 10.89 7.17 -1.65
C THR A 43 11.31 7.86 -2.94
N LEU A 44 11.54 9.17 -2.83
CA LEU A 44 12.07 10.03 -3.87
C LEU A 44 13.46 10.52 -3.47
N SER A 45 14.26 10.85 -4.47
CA SER A 45 15.47 11.66 -4.25
C SER A 45 15.05 13.08 -3.86
N GLY A 46 15.57 13.59 -2.74
CA GLY A 46 15.22 14.90 -2.19
C GLY A 46 14.03 14.86 -1.23
N ALA A 47 13.13 15.83 -1.37
CA ALA A 47 11.98 15.99 -0.51
C ALA A 47 10.96 14.86 -0.71
N ASN A 48 10.51 14.28 0.40
CA ASN A 48 9.46 13.28 0.46
C ASN A 48 8.29 13.83 1.29
N ASP A 49 7.07 13.54 0.88
CA ASP A 49 5.85 13.98 1.58
C ASP A 49 5.31 12.85 2.46
N LEU A 50 5.37 13.03 3.77
CA LEU A 50 4.86 12.10 4.78
C LEU A 50 3.50 12.58 5.28
N GLN A 51 2.49 11.71 5.27
CA GLN A 51 1.15 12.06 5.76
C GLN A 51 0.60 11.02 6.73
N LEU A 52 -0.04 11.52 7.78
CA LEU A 52 -0.88 10.77 8.71
C LEU A 52 -2.34 11.16 8.48
N VAL A 53 -3.15 10.21 8.02
CA VAL A 53 -4.58 10.42 7.77
C VAL A 53 -5.38 9.71 8.87
N ILE A 54 -6.19 10.48 9.59
CA ILE A 54 -7.06 10.01 10.68
C ILE A 54 -8.46 9.79 10.12
N GLN A 55 -9.04 8.63 10.43
CA GLN A 55 -10.32 8.15 9.91
C GLN A 55 -10.42 8.26 8.38
N PRO A 56 -9.44 7.73 7.62
CA PRO A 56 -9.43 7.84 6.16
C PRO A 56 -10.73 7.30 5.55
N PRO A 57 -11.34 8.04 4.61
CA PRO A 57 -12.60 7.65 3.99
C PRO A 57 -12.48 6.31 3.26
N LEU A 58 -13.63 5.66 3.05
CA LEU A 58 -13.69 4.48 2.18
C LEU A 58 -13.44 4.90 0.71
N PRO A 59 -12.79 4.05 -0.10
CA PRO A 59 -12.54 4.35 -1.50
C PRO A 59 -13.82 4.68 -2.27
N GLY A 60 -13.77 5.74 -3.08
CA GLY A 60 -14.93 6.20 -3.88
C GLY A 60 -16.04 6.87 -3.07
N LYS A 61 -15.85 7.11 -1.77
CA LYS A 61 -16.78 7.89 -0.94
C LYS A 61 -16.05 9.07 -0.31
N PRO A 62 -16.15 10.29 -0.87
CA PRO A 62 -15.65 11.47 -0.17
C PRO A 62 -16.38 11.58 1.18
N ALA A 63 -15.62 11.78 2.25
CA ALA A 63 -16.19 12.08 3.57
C ALA A 63 -16.24 13.60 3.74
N ALA A 64 -17.44 14.12 4.06
CA ALA A 64 -17.57 15.51 4.48
C ALA A 64 -16.91 15.69 5.86
N PRO A 65 -16.16 16.78 6.08
CA PRO A 65 -15.63 17.10 7.41
C PRO A 65 -16.76 17.14 8.44
N ALA A 66 -16.59 16.43 9.55
CA ALA A 66 -17.52 16.41 10.67
C ALA A 66 -16.77 16.67 11.98
N PRO A 67 -17.32 17.50 12.89
CA PRO A 67 -16.69 17.76 14.17
C PRO A 67 -16.73 16.51 15.06
N LEU A 68 -15.62 16.28 15.76
CA LEU A 68 -15.43 15.23 16.75
C LEU A 68 -14.95 15.85 18.06
N LEU A 69 -15.72 15.69 19.13
CA LEU A 69 -15.30 15.99 20.50
C LEU A 69 -14.44 14.83 21.03
N SER A 70 -13.19 15.12 21.39
CA SER A 70 -12.24 14.14 21.91
C SER A 70 -12.52 13.77 23.36
N ASP A 71 -12.40 12.48 23.66
CA ASP A 71 -12.41 11.90 25.01
C ASP A 71 -10.98 11.80 25.61
N GLY A 72 -9.96 12.22 24.87
CA GLY A 72 -8.55 12.12 25.26
C GLY A 72 -7.97 10.71 25.21
N GLN A 73 -8.71 9.72 24.68
CA GLN A 73 -8.30 8.31 24.62
C GLN A 73 -7.95 7.83 23.20
N ARG A 74 -7.82 8.77 22.27
CA ARG A 74 -7.55 8.49 20.86
C ARG A 74 -6.22 9.08 20.45
N GLY A 75 -5.49 8.34 19.63
CA GLY A 75 -4.26 8.85 19.08
C GLY A 75 -3.70 8.00 17.97
N ALA A 76 -2.83 8.62 17.18
CA ALA A 76 -2.03 7.97 16.18
C ALA A 76 -0.64 8.62 16.13
N SER A 77 0.39 7.80 15.94
CA SER A 77 1.77 8.26 15.78
C SER A 77 2.37 7.61 14.55
N LEU A 78 2.87 8.45 13.65
CA LEU A 78 3.54 8.03 12.43
C LEU A 78 5.02 8.39 12.54
N ARG A 79 5.89 7.40 12.38
CA ARG A 79 7.34 7.57 12.44
C ARG A 79 8.02 7.01 11.21
N LEU A 80 8.97 7.78 10.70
CA LEU A 80 9.94 7.33 9.72
C LEU A 80 11.23 6.94 10.44
N LEU A 81 11.61 5.66 10.35
CA LEU A 81 12.74 5.12 11.10
C LEU A 81 13.82 4.58 10.16
N LEU A 82 15.06 4.78 10.57
CA LEU A 82 16.26 4.15 9.99
C LEU A 82 16.85 3.20 11.03
N PRO A 83 16.48 1.91 11.02
CA PRO A 83 17.01 0.91 11.94
C PRO A 83 18.49 0.63 11.67
N ARG A 84 19.21 0.24 12.72
CA ARG A 84 20.52 -0.38 12.57
C ARG A 84 20.35 -1.82 12.07
N ILE A 85 21.34 -2.31 11.33
CA ILE A 85 21.33 -3.70 10.83
C ILE A 85 21.19 -4.67 12.02
N GLY A 86 20.26 -5.63 11.88
CA GLY A 86 19.98 -6.64 12.91
C GLY A 86 19.17 -6.14 14.12
N GLN A 87 18.79 -4.86 14.18
CA GLN A 87 17.99 -4.30 15.28
C GLN A 87 16.51 -4.26 14.94
N LEU A 88 15.68 -4.31 15.99
CA LEU A 88 14.24 -4.13 15.86
C LEU A 88 13.92 -2.73 15.34
N ALA A 89 13.00 -2.65 14.39
CA ALA A 89 12.43 -1.40 13.89
C ALA A 89 11.48 -0.76 14.92
N HIS A 90 12.06 -0.20 15.98
CA HIS A 90 11.37 0.49 17.06
C HIS A 90 12.04 1.84 17.35
N PRO A 91 11.31 2.89 17.75
CA PRO A 91 11.89 4.21 18.04
C PRO A 91 13.01 4.20 19.09
N GLU A 92 13.00 3.23 20.02
CA GLU A 92 14.06 3.06 21.02
C GLU A 92 15.38 2.54 20.43
N ASN A 93 15.32 1.85 19.29
CA ASN A 93 16.45 1.11 18.69
C ASN A 93 16.86 1.62 17.29
N ALA A 94 16.13 2.61 16.76
CA ALA A 94 16.30 3.15 15.41
C ALA A 94 16.39 4.68 15.43
N ARG A 95 17.09 5.26 14.46
CA ARG A 95 17.09 6.72 14.30
C ARG A 95 15.75 7.16 13.72
N THR A 96 15.01 8.00 14.45
CA THR A 96 13.83 8.69 13.91
C THR A 96 14.26 9.80 12.97
N LEU A 97 13.75 9.76 11.73
CA LEU A 97 14.00 10.78 10.70
C LEU A 97 12.87 11.81 10.61
N ALA A 98 11.63 11.38 10.87
CA ALA A 98 10.44 12.24 10.92
C ALA A 98 9.38 11.60 11.84
N GLN A 99 8.52 12.44 12.41
CA GLN A 99 7.44 12.02 13.31
C GLN A 99 6.25 12.96 13.19
N ILE A 100 5.06 12.39 13.10
CA ILE A 100 3.78 13.11 13.12
C ILE A 100 2.91 12.43 14.19
N ASP A 101 2.46 13.20 15.17
CA ASP A 101 1.57 12.72 16.22
C ASP A 101 0.22 13.44 16.15
N TRP A 102 -0.84 12.68 16.39
CA TRP A 102 -2.19 13.18 16.58
C TRP A 102 -2.75 12.56 17.86
N ALA A 103 -3.03 13.37 18.87
CA ALA A 103 -3.57 12.93 20.15
C ALA A 103 -4.33 14.11 20.81
N PRO A 104 -5.54 14.43 20.32
CA PRO A 104 -6.29 15.59 20.81
C PRO A 104 -6.68 15.42 22.28
N ALA A 105 -6.56 16.49 23.05
CA ALA A 105 -6.86 16.48 24.48
C ALA A 105 -8.35 16.24 24.74
N ALA A 106 -8.71 15.75 25.93
CA ALA A 106 -10.11 15.60 26.31
C ALA A 106 -10.82 16.96 26.26
N GLY A 107 -11.99 17.01 25.62
CA GLY A 107 -12.77 18.24 25.41
C GLY A 107 -12.37 19.06 24.18
N GLU A 108 -11.29 18.70 23.48
CA GLU A 108 -10.91 19.34 22.21
C GLU A 108 -11.85 18.91 21.09
N VAL A 109 -12.25 19.86 20.23
CA VAL A 109 -13.04 19.58 19.02
C VAL A 109 -12.12 19.60 17.81
N THR A 110 -12.12 18.51 17.05
CA THR A 110 -11.33 18.36 15.81
C THR A 110 -12.23 17.97 14.65
N GLU A 111 -11.88 18.35 13.41
CA GLU A 111 -12.63 17.93 12.22
C GLU A 111 -12.10 16.62 11.66
N MET A 112 -13.00 15.69 11.35
CA MET A 112 -12.68 14.37 10.77
C MET A 112 -13.27 14.20 9.38
N PRO A 113 -12.56 13.55 8.43
CA PRO A 113 -11.20 13.01 8.56
C PRO A 113 -10.14 14.12 8.67
N ALA A 114 -9.12 13.90 9.49
CA ALA A 114 -8.00 14.83 9.63
C ALA A 114 -6.78 14.32 8.83
N THR A 115 -6.00 15.23 8.25
CA THR A 115 -4.74 14.91 7.59
C THR A 115 -3.64 15.81 8.12
N LEU A 116 -2.60 15.19 8.69
CA LEU A 116 -1.38 15.86 9.12
C LEU A 116 -0.27 15.53 8.12
N ARG A 117 0.56 16.52 7.77
CA ARG A 117 1.58 16.39 6.73
C ARG A 117 2.91 16.96 7.19
N GLN A 118 3.98 16.33 6.74
CA GLN A 118 5.34 16.80 6.92
C GLN A 118 6.18 16.48 5.69
N THR A 119 6.96 17.45 5.22
CA THR A 119 8.01 17.18 4.23
C THR A 119 9.30 16.76 4.92
N VAL A 120 9.94 15.70 4.44
CA VAL A 120 11.19 15.16 4.98
C VAL A 120 12.22 14.97 3.89
N GLU A 121 13.44 15.42 4.14
CA GLU A 121 14.61 15.08 3.33
C GLU A 121 15.31 13.86 3.91
N LEU A 122 15.54 12.84 3.09
CA LEU A 122 16.14 11.60 3.53
C LEU A 122 17.68 11.70 3.53
N PRO A 123 18.37 11.22 4.58
CA PRO A 123 19.83 11.19 4.61
C PRO A 123 20.43 10.10 3.72
N ILE A 124 19.59 9.38 2.97
CA ILE A 124 19.93 8.28 2.09
C ILE A 124 19.13 8.43 0.79
N ALA A 125 19.82 8.19 -0.33
CA ALA A 125 19.19 8.15 -1.64
C ALA A 125 18.91 6.69 -2.02
N PHE A 126 17.74 6.46 -2.62
CA PHE A 126 17.37 5.20 -3.24
C PHE A 126 17.29 5.37 -4.75
N PRO A 127 17.36 4.29 -5.54
CA PRO A 127 17.14 4.35 -6.98
C PRO A 127 15.80 5.04 -7.29
N ARG A 128 15.77 5.74 -8.42
CA ARG A 128 14.53 6.31 -8.93
C ARG A 128 13.63 5.18 -9.43
N TRP A 129 12.40 5.12 -8.92
CA TRP A 129 11.42 4.09 -9.26
C TRP A 129 10.54 4.52 -10.43
N ARG A 130 10.25 3.60 -11.35
CA ARG A 130 9.47 3.84 -12.58
C ARG A 130 8.05 4.31 -12.31
N TRP A 131 7.45 3.98 -11.16
CA TRP A 131 6.12 4.51 -10.82
C TRP A 131 6.12 6.04 -10.73
N PHE A 132 7.26 6.66 -10.38
CA PHE A 132 7.37 8.10 -10.34
C PHE A 132 7.29 8.74 -11.73
N ASP A 133 7.75 8.01 -12.74
CA ASP A 133 7.74 8.44 -14.14
C ASP A 133 6.50 7.92 -14.90
N ALA A 134 5.63 7.15 -14.23
CA ALA A 134 4.41 6.66 -14.85
C ALA A 134 3.50 7.82 -15.28
N PRO A 135 2.85 7.73 -16.46
CA PRO A 135 1.89 8.73 -16.90
C PRO A 135 0.78 8.98 -15.88
N LEU A 136 0.32 10.22 -15.81
CA LEU A 136 -0.82 10.59 -14.98
C LEU A 136 -2.12 10.08 -15.60
N VAL A 137 -2.99 9.53 -14.76
CA VAL A 137 -4.37 9.19 -15.10
C VAL A 137 -5.27 10.25 -14.48
N PRO A 138 -5.78 11.23 -15.25
CA PRO A 138 -6.60 12.31 -14.72
C PRO A 138 -7.99 11.84 -14.26
N GLU A 139 -8.57 10.87 -14.97
CA GLU A 139 -9.94 10.37 -14.73
C GLU A 139 -9.93 8.84 -14.56
N PRO A 140 -9.57 8.31 -13.38
CA PRO A 140 -9.47 6.88 -13.13
C PRO A 140 -10.74 6.08 -13.47
N GLU A 141 -11.90 6.68 -13.30
CA GLU A 141 -13.21 6.08 -13.57
C GLU A 141 -13.39 5.67 -15.03
N THR A 142 -12.75 6.38 -15.97
CA THR A 142 -12.78 6.04 -17.40
C THR A 142 -12.06 4.73 -17.71
N LEU A 143 -11.15 4.32 -16.83
CA LEU A 143 -10.35 3.10 -16.93
C LEU A 143 -10.97 1.91 -16.19
N LEU A 144 -12.09 2.11 -15.49
CA LEU A 144 -12.70 1.08 -14.66
C LEU A 144 -13.06 -0.19 -15.46
N PRO A 145 -13.63 -0.12 -16.68
CA PRO A 145 -13.91 -1.31 -17.48
C PRO A 145 -12.66 -2.09 -17.87
N GLN A 146 -11.61 -1.39 -18.33
CA GLN A 146 -10.36 -2.03 -18.75
C GLN A 146 -9.62 -2.62 -17.54
N ALA A 147 -9.62 -1.92 -16.40
CA ALA A 147 -9.03 -2.41 -15.16
C ALA A 147 -9.77 -3.64 -14.62
N ALA A 148 -11.11 -3.65 -14.64
CA ALA A 148 -11.90 -4.81 -14.23
C ALA A 148 -11.59 -6.04 -15.11
N SER A 149 -11.60 -5.88 -16.43
CA SER A 149 -11.24 -6.95 -17.37
C SER A 149 -9.81 -7.46 -17.16
N TYR A 150 -8.86 -6.56 -16.95
CA TYR A 150 -7.48 -6.89 -16.64
C TYR A 150 -7.36 -7.72 -15.35
N LEU A 151 -7.99 -7.28 -14.27
CA LEU A 151 -7.99 -7.99 -12.98
C LEU A 151 -8.71 -9.34 -13.05
N GLN A 152 -9.78 -9.47 -13.83
CA GLN A 152 -10.45 -10.75 -14.07
C GLN A 152 -9.50 -11.76 -14.73
N GLY A 153 -8.65 -11.32 -15.67
CA GLY A 153 -7.60 -12.16 -16.25
C GLY A 153 -6.64 -12.70 -15.20
N LEU A 154 -6.20 -11.85 -14.26
CA LEU A 154 -5.35 -12.26 -13.14
C LEU A 154 -6.08 -13.22 -12.18
N ALA A 155 -7.33 -12.92 -11.84
CA ALA A 155 -8.16 -13.75 -10.99
C ALA A 155 -8.38 -15.16 -11.58
N LEU A 156 -8.60 -15.25 -12.90
CA LEU A 156 -8.72 -16.53 -13.61
C LEU A 156 -7.44 -17.36 -13.55
N GLY A 157 -6.27 -16.72 -13.73
CA GLY A 157 -4.97 -17.39 -13.57
C GLY A 157 -4.81 -17.96 -12.17
N LEU A 158 -5.00 -17.11 -11.14
CA LEU A 158 -4.93 -17.52 -9.74
C LEU A 158 -5.90 -18.65 -9.40
N ALA A 159 -7.15 -18.59 -9.88
CA ALA A 159 -8.15 -19.64 -9.66
C ALA A 159 -7.74 -21.00 -10.26
N ARG A 160 -6.97 -20.99 -11.35
CA ARG A 160 -6.40 -22.18 -12.00
C ARG A 160 -5.08 -22.65 -11.36
N GLY A 161 -4.54 -21.91 -10.39
CA GLY A 161 -3.21 -22.16 -9.84
C GLY A 161 -2.08 -21.75 -10.80
N ASP A 162 -2.40 -20.97 -11.83
CA ASP A 162 -1.45 -20.47 -12.83
C ASP A 162 -0.92 -19.09 -12.41
N PRO A 163 0.37 -18.98 -12.02
CA PRO A 163 0.97 -17.71 -11.62
C PRO A 163 1.36 -16.82 -12.80
N GLU A 164 1.40 -17.31 -14.04
CA GLU A 164 2.01 -16.60 -15.17
C GLU A 164 1.33 -15.26 -15.50
N PRO A 165 -0.01 -15.12 -15.49
CA PRO A 165 -0.65 -13.82 -15.70
C PRO A 165 -0.17 -12.77 -14.69
N LEU A 166 0.00 -13.16 -13.42
CA LEU A 166 0.49 -12.26 -12.37
C LEU A 166 1.98 -11.94 -12.55
N VAL A 167 2.81 -12.92 -12.93
CA VAL A 167 4.24 -12.73 -13.21
C VAL A 167 4.43 -11.74 -14.36
N LEU A 168 3.67 -11.90 -15.45
CA LEU A 168 3.72 -11.01 -16.60
C LEU A 168 3.24 -9.59 -16.24
N ALA A 169 2.13 -9.49 -15.51
CA ALA A 169 1.62 -8.22 -15.01
C ALA A 169 2.62 -7.47 -14.13
N ALA A 170 3.36 -8.19 -13.28
CA ALA A 170 4.34 -7.65 -12.34
C ALA A 170 5.78 -7.63 -12.90
N ARG A 171 5.98 -7.87 -14.20
CA ARG A 171 7.32 -7.96 -14.80
C ARG A 171 8.18 -6.74 -14.52
N LEU A 172 7.64 -5.54 -14.68
CA LEU A 172 8.37 -4.29 -14.44
C LEU A 172 8.83 -4.18 -12.99
N ARG A 173 7.96 -4.55 -12.04
CA ARG A 173 8.31 -4.60 -10.62
C ARG A 173 9.48 -5.55 -10.38
N PHE A 174 9.47 -6.75 -10.96
CA PHE A 174 10.56 -7.71 -10.78
C PHE A 174 11.88 -7.21 -11.38
N GLU A 175 11.86 -6.59 -12.56
CA GLU A 175 13.05 -5.99 -13.17
C GLU A 175 13.64 -4.89 -12.28
N GLU A 176 12.80 -4.01 -11.74
CA GLU A 176 13.23 -2.94 -10.83
C GLU A 176 13.81 -3.46 -9.53
N LEU A 177 13.16 -4.44 -8.89
CA LEU A 177 13.62 -5.02 -7.63
C LEU A 177 14.95 -5.75 -7.83
N ALA A 178 15.08 -6.54 -8.90
CA ALA A 178 16.32 -7.22 -9.25
C ALA A 178 17.47 -6.22 -9.41
N GLN A 179 17.24 -5.11 -10.12
CA GLN A 179 18.23 -4.05 -10.30
C GLN A 179 18.57 -3.34 -8.98
N ALA A 180 17.56 -2.91 -8.21
CA ALA A 180 17.75 -2.13 -6.99
C ALA A 180 18.46 -2.94 -5.89
N TYR A 181 18.16 -4.24 -5.80
CA TYR A 181 18.70 -5.13 -4.78
C TYR A 181 19.87 -5.99 -5.24
N GLN A 182 20.25 -5.90 -6.51
CA GLN A 182 21.31 -6.71 -7.12
C GLN A 182 21.05 -8.21 -6.92
N ARG A 183 19.82 -8.64 -7.23
CA ARG A 183 19.36 -10.03 -7.12
C ARG A 183 18.96 -10.56 -8.49
N ALA A 184 18.98 -11.88 -8.66
CA ALA A 184 18.49 -12.50 -9.89
C ALA A 184 16.96 -12.41 -9.93
N MET A 185 16.42 -11.77 -10.97
CA MET A 185 14.98 -11.67 -11.22
C MET A 185 14.30 -13.05 -11.22
N ALA A 186 14.99 -14.07 -11.77
CA ALA A 186 14.49 -15.44 -11.85
C ALA A 186 14.17 -16.04 -10.47
N ASP A 187 14.91 -15.67 -9.42
CA ASP A 187 14.68 -16.18 -8.07
C ASP A 187 13.40 -15.60 -7.48
N ASP A 188 13.16 -14.29 -7.66
CA ASP A 188 11.97 -13.61 -7.16
C ASP A 188 10.71 -14.12 -7.88
N VAL A 189 10.80 -14.27 -9.20
CA VAL A 189 9.74 -14.87 -10.02
C VAL A 189 9.49 -16.32 -9.62
N GLY A 190 10.55 -17.12 -9.43
CA GLY A 190 10.47 -18.50 -8.99
C GLY A 190 9.79 -18.65 -7.63
N ARG A 191 10.10 -17.77 -6.67
CA ARG A 191 9.43 -17.74 -5.36
C ARG A 191 7.95 -17.41 -5.46
N LEU A 192 7.56 -16.43 -6.28
CA LEU A 192 6.14 -16.12 -6.49
C LEU A 192 5.39 -17.32 -7.10
N ARG A 193 5.95 -17.93 -8.15
CA ARG A 193 5.37 -19.11 -8.81
C ARG A 193 5.12 -20.23 -7.82
N LEU A 194 6.17 -20.59 -7.07
CA LEU A 194 6.10 -21.65 -6.05
C LEU A 194 5.05 -21.31 -4.99
N GLN A 195 5.00 -20.06 -4.52
CA GLN A 195 4.07 -19.65 -3.48
C GLN A 195 2.60 -19.77 -3.93
N VAL A 196 2.26 -19.31 -5.14
CA VAL A 196 0.90 -19.43 -5.70
C VAL A 196 0.51 -20.90 -5.86
N GLN A 197 1.40 -21.72 -6.42
CA GLN A 197 1.17 -23.16 -6.61
C GLN A 197 0.97 -23.87 -5.27
N GLN A 198 1.78 -23.55 -4.25
CA GLN A 198 1.65 -24.12 -2.91
C GLN A 198 0.33 -23.74 -2.25
N TRP A 199 -0.11 -22.48 -2.38
CA TRP A 199 -1.40 -22.06 -1.83
C TRP A 199 -2.55 -22.77 -2.52
N HIS A 200 -2.54 -22.85 -3.85
CA HIS A 200 -3.57 -23.54 -4.62
C HIS A 200 -3.63 -25.05 -4.34
N ALA A 201 -2.46 -25.71 -4.22
CA ALA A 201 -2.38 -27.12 -3.88
C ALA A 201 -2.92 -27.44 -2.47
N LYS A 202 -2.78 -26.51 -1.51
CA LYS A 202 -3.38 -26.66 -0.17
C LYS A 202 -4.89 -26.50 -0.21
N ALA A 203 -5.39 -25.51 -0.93
CA ALA A 203 -6.80 -25.32 -1.20
C ALA A 203 -6.96 -24.46 -2.47
N PRO A 204 -7.84 -24.84 -3.42
CA PRO A 204 -8.05 -24.07 -4.63
C PRO A 204 -8.34 -22.60 -4.32
N LEU A 205 -7.56 -21.71 -4.93
CA LEU A 205 -7.73 -20.27 -4.77
C LEU A 205 -9.08 -19.84 -5.37
N LYS A 206 -9.79 -18.97 -4.67
CA LYS A 206 -11.10 -18.44 -5.08
C LYS A 206 -11.11 -16.91 -5.04
N PRO A 207 -10.30 -16.25 -5.88
CA PRO A 207 -10.37 -14.80 -6.00
C PRO A 207 -11.75 -14.36 -6.50
N PRO A 208 -12.31 -13.25 -5.99
CA PRO A 208 -13.51 -12.66 -6.57
C PRO A 208 -13.19 -12.21 -8.00
N MET A 209 -14.20 -12.18 -8.87
CA MET A 209 -14.11 -11.57 -10.19
C MET A 209 -14.54 -10.12 -10.07
N PRO A 210 -13.63 -9.13 -10.12
CA PRO A 210 -14.02 -7.73 -9.95
C PRO A 210 -14.94 -7.30 -11.09
N THR A 211 -15.99 -6.57 -10.75
CA THR A 211 -16.97 -5.99 -11.68
C THR A 211 -16.95 -4.47 -11.55
N LEU A 212 -17.64 -3.75 -12.43
CA LEU A 212 -17.76 -2.28 -12.32
C LEU A 212 -18.39 -1.86 -10.97
N GLU A 213 -19.28 -2.68 -10.43
CA GLU A 213 -19.96 -2.40 -9.16
C GLU A 213 -19.09 -2.68 -7.94
N THR A 214 -18.16 -3.64 -8.05
CA THR A 214 -17.34 -4.11 -6.93
C THR A 214 -15.92 -3.57 -6.95
N LEU A 215 -15.41 -3.12 -8.09
CA LEU A 215 -14.08 -2.52 -8.20
C LEU A 215 -14.12 -1.02 -7.88
N ARG A 216 -13.17 -0.55 -7.08
CA ARG A 216 -12.86 0.86 -6.86
C ARG A 216 -11.41 1.10 -7.24
N LEU A 217 -11.17 2.16 -8.01
CA LEU A 217 -9.82 2.61 -8.34
C LEU A 217 -9.52 3.85 -7.50
N ARG A 218 -8.53 3.76 -6.61
CA ARG A 218 -8.05 4.89 -5.84
C ARG A 218 -6.81 5.47 -6.54
N PRO A 219 -6.84 6.73 -7.03
CA PRO A 219 -5.65 7.36 -7.57
C PRO A 219 -4.63 7.58 -6.45
N LEU A 220 -3.38 7.21 -6.71
CA LEU A 220 -2.24 7.33 -5.82
C LEU A 220 -1.13 8.15 -6.49
N ALA A 221 -0.25 8.73 -5.68
CA ALA A 221 0.91 9.49 -6.17
C ALA A 221 0.53 10.53 -7.24
N GLY A 222 -0.54 11.29 -7.00
CA GLY A 222 -1.05 12.29 -7.94
C GLY A 222 -1.73 11.71 -9.19
N GLY A 223 -2.12 10.43 -9.19
CA GLY A 223 -2.77 9.76 -10.32
C GLY A 223 -1.82 8.94 -11.20
N ARG A 224 -0.55 8.77 -10.81
CA ARG A 224 0.42 7.92 -11.52
C ARG A 224 0.17 6.42 -11.31
N LEU A 225 -0.44 6.09 -10.18
CA LEU A 225 -0.79 4.74 -9.79
C LEU A 225 -2.28 4.68 -9.46
N LEU A 226 -2.89 3.52 -9.72
CA LEU A 226 -4.27 3.22 -9.36
C LEU A 226 -4.26 2.00 -8.44
N GLU A 227 -4.74 2.17 -7.21
CA GLU A 227 -4.92 1.04 -6.32
C GLU A 227 -6.27 0.38 -6.55
N CYS A 228 -6.25 -0.95 -6.72
CA CYS A 228 -7.43 -1.75 -6.99
C CYS A 228 -8.03 -2.27 -5.68
N LEU A 229 -9.19 -1.73 -5.32
CA LEU A 229 -9.85 -2.00 -4.04
C LEU A 229 -11.26 -2.56 -4.24
N ALA A 230 -11.69 -3.39 -3.31
CA ALA A 230 -13.08 -3.77 -3.11
C ALA A 230 -13.85 -2.64 -2.39
N PRO A 231 -15.20 -2.68 -2.29
CA PRO A 231 -15.99 -1.58 -1.72
C PRO A 231 -15.76 -1.38 -0.21
N ASP A 232 -15.25 -2.42 0.47
CA ASP A 232 -14.85 -2.39 1.88
C ASP A 232 -13.44 -1.79 2.10
N GLY A 233 -12.77 -1.37 1.02
CA GLY A 233 -11.42 -0.82 1.03
C GLY A 233 -10.31 -1.86 1.14
N GLN A 234 -10.61 -3.14 1.03
CA GLN A 234 -9.62 -4.21 0.98
C GLN A 234 -9.10 -4.42 -0.44
N PRO A 235 -7.96 -5.11 -0.64
CA PRO A 235 -7.47 -5.44 -1.97
C PRO A 235 -8.54 -6.14 -2.83
N ALA A 236 -8.72 -5.69 -4.07
CA ALA A 236 -9.75 -6.23 -4.96
C ALA A 236 -9.56 -7.72 -5.27
N LEU A 237 -8.31 -8.22 -5.25
CA LEU A 237 -8.01 -9.64 -5.37
C LEU A 237 -7.57 -10.20 -4.02
N HIS A 238 -8.31 -11.18 -3.54
CA HIS A 238 -8.02 -11.92 -2.31
C HIS A 238 -8.64 -13.32 -2.39
N SER A 239 -8.11 -14.29 -1.65
CA SER A 239 -8.70 -15.64 -1.57
C SER A 239 -8.74 -16.09 -0.11
N PRO A 240 -9.81 -16.78 0.35
CA PRO A 240 -9.76 -17.47 1.62
C PRO A 240 -8.64 -18.53 1.61
N VAL A 241 -8.11 -18.85 2.78
CA VAL A 241 -7.14 -19.94 2.97
C VAL A 241 -7.67 -21.02 3.89
N ALA A 242 -7.17 -22.25 3.71
CA ALA A 242 -7.43 -23.35 4.62
C ALA A 242 -6.93 -23.01 6.03
N GLY A 243 -7.75 -23.28 7.04
CA GLY A 243 -7.44 -22.95 8.44
C GLY A 243 -7.89 -21.54 8.88
N GLY A 244 -8.55 -20.78 8.00
CA GLY A 244 -9.10 -19.46 8.32
C GLY A 244 -8.20 -18.31 7.89
N GLY A 245 -8.80 -17.14 7.69
CA GLY A 245 -8.14 -15.95 7.14
C GLY A 245 -8.17 -15.90 5.62
N ARG A 246 -7.32 -15.04 5.04
CA ARG A 246 -7.24 -14.81 3.60
C ARG A 246 -5.84 -14.43 3.16
N ILE A 247 -5.50 -14.78 1.93
CA ILE A 247 -4.41 -14.16 1.18
C ILE A 247 -4.99 -13.00 0.41
N ALA A 248 -4.25 -11.90 0.32
CA ALA A 248 -4.60 -10.75 -0.49
C ALA A 248 -3.45 -10.42 -1.44
N TRP A 249 -3.80 -9.99 -2.65
CA TRP A 249 -2.88 -9.43 -3.62
C TRP A 249 -3.19 -7.94 -3.75
N PRO A 250 -2.53 -7.07 -2.95
CA PRO A 250 -2.63 -5.63 -3.16
C PRO A 250 -2.00 -5.31 -4.51
N LEU A 251 -2.78 -4.71 -5.40
CA LEU A 251 -2.33 -4.38 -6.75
C LEU A 251 -2.39 -2.87 -6.97
N ARG A 252 -1.25 -2.30 -7.35
CA ARG A 252 -1.13 -0.91 -7.80
C ARG A 252 -0.77 -0.90 -9.27
N LEU A 253 -1.70 -0.43 -10.08
CA LEU A 253 -1.56 -0.38 -11.52
C LEU A 253 -0.95 0.94 -11.97
N ALA A 254 -0.02 0.88 -12.91
CA ALA A 254 0.33 2.01 -13.75
C ALA A 254 -0.19 1.78 -15.17
N VAL A 255 -0.48 2.86 -15.88
CA VAL A 255 -0.88 2.82 -17.30
C VAL A 255 0.27 3.36 -18.12
N ILE A 256 0.95 2.47 -18.84
CA ILE A 256 2.11 2.81 -19.67
C ILE A 256 1.78 2.42 -21.10
N GLU A 257 1.80 3.39 -22.01
CA GLU A 257 1.49 3.18 -23.44
C GLU A 257 0.14 2.46 -23.65
N GLY A 258 -0.87 2.81 -22.84
CA GLY A 258 -2.22 2.21 -22.90
C GLY A 258 -2.33 0.80 -22.32
N ARG A 259 -1.28 0.28 -21.67
CA ARG A 259 -1.27 -1.05 -21.04
C ARG A 259 -1.14 -0.94 -19.52
N PHE A 260 -1.81 -1.85 -18.82
CA PHE A 260 -1.67 -1.96 -17.37
C PHE A 260 -0.45 -2.79 -16.99
N TYR A 261 0.26 -2.32 -15.97
CA TYR A 261 1.32 -3.04 -15.30
C TYR A 261 1.09 -2.98 -13.79
N VAL A 262 1.32 -4.09 -13.09
CA VAL A 262 1.37 -4.11 -11.63
C VAL A 262 2.76 -3.65 -11.21
N ILE A 263 2.88 -2.45 -10.66
CA ILE A 263 4.18 -1.91 -10.25
C ILE A 263 4.45 -2.15 -8.76
N ARG A 264 3.43 -2.28 -7.91
CA ARG A 264 3.59 -2.56 -6.48
C ARG A 264 2.47 -3.42 -5.93
#